data_AF-A0A9P4QGB4-F1
#
_entry.id   AF-A0A9P4QGB4-F1
#
_cell.length_a   1.000
_cell.length_b   1.000
_cell.length_c   1.000
_cell.angle_alpha   90.00
_cell.angle_beta   90.00
_cell.angle_gamma   90.00
#
_symmetry.space_group_name_H-M   'P 1'
#
loop_
_entity.id
_entity.type
_entity.pdbx_description
1 polymer ?
#
loop_
_entity_poly.entity_id
_entity_poly.type
_entity_poly.pdbx_seq_one_letter_code
_entity_poly.pdbx_strand_id
1 'polypeptide(L)'
;MQLQSSFVPWLPFRGRQLGIYILKAYSCPQAKLKAGSNGTKETPLTNGDSPNTQSHTSPHEEQPLSQPPQDSNNAIPQSTLLALRNTVESLERQNSSLTTHNAHILHMHNLYEDALTSTTDYVRRYVYEQQNHVIALHQHYTGLLQQSRSETIDAQIVHQEWQDGLSRLSGTLRETLRDRESGVRPWRVKVANLKEENRVLRSLAGWNPPSEDEDDFSGSEDEEIQGRGA
;
A
#
# COMPACT_ATOMS: atom_id res chain seq x y z
N MET A 1 -14.30 -5.61 -37.26
CA MET A 1 -15.61 -4.98 -37.02
C MET A 1 -16.59 -6.07 -36.63
N GLN A 2 -16.91 -6.19 -35.34
CA GLN A 2 -18.15 -6.76 -34.80
C GLN A 2 -18.07 -6.67 -33.28
N LEU A 3 -18.67 -5.61 -32.72
CA LEU A 3 -18.94 -5.50 -31.29
C LEU A 3 -20.35 -6.07 -31.08
N GLN A 4 -20.44 -7.26 -30.49
CA GLN A 4 -21.70 -7.74 -29.94
C GLN A 4 -21.92 -7.05 -28.59
N SER A 5 -22.86 -6.11 -28.61
CA SER A 5 -23.49 -5.51 -27.45
C SER A 5 -24.42 -6.53 -26.80
N SER A 6 -24.03 -7.05 -25.64
CA SER A 6 -24.91 -7.78 -24.74
C SER A 6 -25.38 -6.84 -23.62
N PHE A 7 -26.57 -6.28 -23.84
CA PHE A 7 -27.37 -5.53 -22.88
C PHE A 7 -27.85 -6.50 -21.78
N VAL A 8 -27.38 -6.31 -20.54
CA VAL A 8 -27.85 -7.09 -19.37
C VAL A 8 -28.83 -6.23 -18.57
N PRO A 9 -30.07 -6.70 -18.31
CA PRO A 9 -31.10 -5.89 -17.69
C PRO A 9 -30.93 -5.82 -16.17
N TRP A 10 -31.22 -4.62 -15.67
CA TRP A 10 -31.35 -4.21 -14.28
C TRP A 10 -32.35 -5.11 -13.53
N LEU A 11 -31.95 -5.68 -12.39
CA LEU A 11 -32.83 -6.34 -11.43
C LEU A 11 -32.61 -5.73 -10.03
N PRO A 12 -33.68 -5.57 -9.22
CA PRO A 12 -33.64 -4.78 -8.01
C PRO A 12 -33.02 -5.53 -6.83
N PHE A 13 -32.33 -4.75 -6.01
CA PHE A 13 -31.87 -5.02 -4.66
C PHE A 13 -32.90 -5.83 -3.85
N ARG A 14 -32.57 -7.09 -3.53
CA ARG A 14 -33.18 -7.83 -2.41
C ARG A 14 -32.07 -8.34 -1.50
N GLY A 15 -32.10 -7.85 -0.26
CA GLY A 15 -31.10 -8.09 0.75
C GLY A 15 -30.85 -9.58 1.01
N ARG A 16 -29.57 -9.93 1.07
CA ARG A 16 -29.08 -11.11 1.76
C ARG A 16 -28.25 -10.66 2.94
N GLN A 17 -28.85 -10.81 4.11
CA GLN A 17 -28.16 -11.05 5.37
C GLN A 17 -27.07 -12.11 5.15
N LEU A 18 -25.81 -11.72 5.25
CA LEU A 18 -24.71 -12.67 5.41
C LEU A 18 -23.87 -12.23 6.61
N GLY A 19 -23.76 -13.15 7.56
CA GLY A 19 -23.29 -12.94 8.91
C GLY A 19 -21.89 -12.36 8.99
N ILE A 20 -21.79 -11.38 9.88
CA ILE A 20 -20.54 -10.82 10.36
C ILE A 20 -19.89 -11.88 11.26
N TYR A 21 -18.99 -12.68 10.71
CA TYR A 21 -18.04 -13.45 11.53
C TYR A 21 -16.92 -12.50 11.97
N ILE A 22 -16.99 -12.05 13.21
CA ILE A 22 -15.93 -11.34 13.91
C ILE A 22 -14.79 -12.34 14.14
N LEU A 23 -13.78 -12.32 13.26
CA LEU A 23 -12.48 -12.89 13.58
C LEU A 23 -11.76 -11.92 14.52
N LYS A 24 -11.66 -12.40 15.76
CA LYS A 24 -11.00 -11.80 16.91
C LYS A 24 -9.55 -11.47 16.53
N ALA A 25 -9.23 -10.19 16.52
CA ALA A 25 -7.90 -9.66 16.29
C ALA A 25 -6.89 -10.27 17.27
N TYR A 26 -5.78 -10.77 16.75
CA TYR A 26 -4.56 -10.91 17.52
C TYR A 26 -4.06 -9.51 17.87
N SER A 27 -4.24 -9.16 19.14
CA SER A 27 -3.62 -8.03 19.81
C SER A 27 -2.09 -8.19 19.74
N CYS A 28 -1.41 -7.26 19.06
CA CYS A 28 0.02 -7.04 19.24
C CYS A 28 0.22 -5.57 19.65
N PRO A 29 0.84 -5.29 20.80
CA PRO A 29 0.90 -3.95 21.36
C PRO A 29 1.92 -3.07 20.63
N GLN A 30 1.43 -1.92 20.17
CA GLN A 30 2.22 -0.77 19.73
C GLN A 30 3.16 -0.31 20.85
N ALA A 31 4.46 -0.56 20.69
CA ALA A 31 5.50 0.07 21.49
C ALA A 31 5.62 1.55 21.07
N LYS A 32 5.15 2.45 21.93
CA LYS A 32 5.41 3.89 21.87
C LYS A 32 6.91 4.13 22.06
N LEU A 33 7.65 4.43 20.99
CA LEU A 33 8.93 5.12 21.11
C LEU A 33 8.64 6.62 21.26
N LYS A 34 8.61 7.05 22.51
CA LYS A 34 8.56 8.46 22.89
C LYS A 34 9.95 9.06 22.69
N ALA A 35 10.00 10.12 21.88
CA ALA A 35 11.16 10.99 21.74
C ALA A 35 11.59 11.48 23.13
N GLY A 36 12.79 11.06 23.55
CA GLY A 36 13.48 11.53 24.73
C GLY A 36 14.73 12.28 24.30
N SER A 37 14.58 13.59 24.15
CA SER A 37 15.67 14.55 24.24
C SER A 37 16.37 14.37 25.58
N ASN A 38 17.68 14.09 25.57
CA ASN A 38 18.60 14.47 26.64
C ASN A 38 20.00 14.59 26.04
N GLY A 39 20.45 15.82 25.84
CA GLY A 39 21.86 16.13 25.63
C GLY A 39 22.59 16.04 26.96
N THR A 40 23.64 15.22 27.01
CA THR A 40 24.56 15.18 28.15
C THR A 40 25.93 15.52 27.62
N LYS A 41 26.39 16.72 27.97
CA LYS A 41 27.72 17.25 27.69
C LYS A 41 28.76 16.45 28.46
N GLU A 42 29.86 16.18 27.77
CA GLU A 42 31.06 15.58 28.30
C GLU A 42 31.74 16.48 29.34
N THR A 43 32.28 15.86 30.39
CA THR A 43 33.31 16.42 31.27
C THR A 43 34.33 15.33 31.59
N PRO A 44 35.64 15.61 31.54
CA PRO A 44 36.69 14.66 31.90
C PRO A 44 37.12 14.84 33.37
N LEU A 45 37.21 13.74 34.12
CA LEU A 45 37.82 13.66 35.46
C LEU A 45 38.65 12.37 35.49
N THR A 46 39.99 12.41 35.45
CA THR A 46 40.95 12.61 36.55
C THR A 46 41.05 11.43 37.53
N ASN A 47 42.19 10.72 37.42
CA ASN A 47 43.10 10.19 38.46
C ASN A 47 42.61 9.59 39.80
N GLY A 48 43.25 8.48 40.16
CA GLY A 48 43.37 7.90 41.52
C GLY A 48 42.48 6.66 41.70
N ASP A 49 42.91 5.49 42.16
CA ASP A 49 44.09 5.13 42.95
C ASP A 49 44.44 3.64 42.78
N SER A 50 45.73 3.35 42.88
CA SER A 50 46.28 2.03 43.22
C SER A 50 46.14 1.76 44.73
N PRO A 51 46.28 0.50 45.18
CA PRO A 51 47.53 0.13 45.86
C PRO A 51 48.07 -1.24 45.40
N ASN A 52 49.37 -1.31 45.08
CA ASN A 52 50.44 -1.87 45.93
C ASN A 52 50.36 -3.41 46.06
N THR A 53 51.32 -4.20 45.58
CA THR A 53 52.55 -4.51 46.34
C THR A 53 53.62 -5.17 45.44
N GLN A 54 54.79 -4.51 45.38
CA GLN A 54 56.19 -5.00 45.36
C GLN A 54 56.47 -6.41 44.78
N SER A 55 57.45 -6.56 43.88
CA SER A 55 58.87 -6.48 44.28
C SER A 55 59.83 -6.47 43.06
N HIS A 56 60.93 -5.69 43.20
CA HIS A 56 62.32 -5.97 42.80
C HIS A 56 62.61 -6.41 41.33
N THR A 57 63.58 -5.90 40.55
CA THR A 57 64.74 -5.00 40.72
C THR A 57 65.30 -4.72 39.31
N SER A 58 66.07 -3.63 39.17
CA SER A 58 66.68 -3.01 37.97
C SER A 58 67.38 -3.91 36.93
N PRO A 59 67.69 -3.33 35.75
CA PRO A 59 68.98 -3.53 35.10
C PRO A 59 69.83 -2.25 35.10
N HIS A 60 71.03 -2.39 35.67
CA HIS A 60 72.16 -1.49 35.58
C HIS A 60 72.70 -1.43 34.13
N GLU A 61 72.93 -0.22 33.64
CA GLU A 61 74.25 0.28 33.21
C GLU A 61 75.10 -0.63 32.28
N GLU A 62 75.14 -0.26 31.01
CA GLU A 62 76.14 -0.71 30.04
C GLU A 62 77.43 0.11 30.19
N GLN A 63 78.52 -0.53 30.61
CA GLN A 63 79.88 -0.29 30.09
C GLN A 63 80.78 -1.53 30.33
N PRO A 64 81.86 -1.70 29.54
CA PRO A 64 82.26 -2.99 28.99
C PRO A 64 83.43 -3.63 29.75
N LEU A 65 83.46 -4.96 29.84
CA LEU A 65 84.73 -5.70 29.88
C LEU A 65 84.54 -7.22 29.69
N SER A 66 85.51 -7.77 28.95
CA SER A 66 86.10 -9.10 29.14
C SER A 66 85.42 -10.30 28.50
N GLN A 67 86.13 -10.83 27.51
CA GLN A 67 86.15 -12.21 27.04
C GLN A 67 85.97 -13.23 28.18
N PRO A 68 85.33 -14.40 27.92
CA PRO A 68 85.29 -15.47 28.89
C PRO A 68 86.70 -16.08 29.08
N PRO A 69 87.17 -16.32 30.31
CA PRO A 69 88.30 -17.19 30.52
C PRO A 69 87.87 -18.60 30.14
N GLN A 70 88.63 -19.20 29.22
CA GLN A 70 88.58 -20.62 28.98
C GLN A 70 89.04 -21.37 30.25
N ASP A 71 88.46 -22.55 30.42
CA ASP A 71 88.97 -23.68 31.18
C ASP A 71 88.83 -23.66 32.70
N SER A 72 87.76 -24.30 33.18
CA SER A 72 87.89 -25.29 34.25
C SER A 72 86.83 -26.39 34.11
N ASN A 73 87.29 -27.53 33.61
CA ASN A 73 86.65 -28.85 33.57
C ASN A 73 85.65 -29.12 34.71
N ASN A 74 84.37 -28.96 34.42
CA ASN A 74 83.36 -29.86 34.94
C ASN A 74 82.78 -30.54 33.71
N ALA A 75 83.39 -31.67 33.31
CA ALA A 75 82.95 -32.43 32.16
C ALA A 75 81.53 -32.91 32.46
N ILE A 76 80.54 -32.16 31.96
CA ILE A 76 79.14 -32.56 31.99
C ILE A 76 79.13 -33.99 31.43
N PRO A 77 78.70 -35.00 32.21
CA PRO A 77 78.79 -36.37 31.76
C PRO A 77 78.05 -36.50 30.43
N GLN A 78 78.65 -37.15 29.44
CA GLN A 78 78.08 -37.26 28.08
C GLN A 78 76.62 -37.77 28.09
N SER A 79 76.25 -38.56 29.10
CA SER A 79 74.87 -39.01 29.34
C SER A 79 73.88 -37.87 29.65
N THR A 80 74.28 -36.84 30.39
CA THR A 80 73.39 -35.71 30.70
C THR A 80 73.27 -34.74 29.52
N LEU A 81 74.31 -34.59 28.70
CA LEU A 81 74.22 -33.86 27.42
C LEU A 81 73.24 -34.52 26.44
N LEU A 82 73.29 -35.86 26.33
CA LEU A 82 72.34 -36.62 25.51
C LEU A 82 70.90 -36.50 26.05
N ALA A 83 70.71 -36.55 27.38
CA ALA A 83 69.40 -36.37 27.99
C ALA A 83 68.83 -34.97 27.71
N LEU A 84 69.63 -33.91 27.87
CA LEU A 84 69.25 -32.54 27.54
C LEU A 84 68.88 -32.41 26.06
N ARG A 85 69.67 -32.97 25.15
CA ARG A 85 69.37 -32.97 23.72
C ARG A 85 68.04 -33.64 23.41
N ASN A 86 67.80 -34.82 23.99
CA ASN A 86 66.52 -35.52 23.82
C ASN A 86 65.34 -34.69 24.38
N THR A 87 65.52 -33.98 25.49
CA THR A 87 64.48 -33.10 26.03
C THR A 87 64.23 -31.89 25.13
N VAL A 88 65.27 -31.28 24.56
CA VAL A 88 65.14 -30.18 23.61
C VAL A 88 64.41 -30.65 22.35
N GLU A 89 64.81 -31.77 21.77
CA GLU A 89 64.13 -32.34 20.60
C GLU A 89 62.66 -32.69 20.91
N SER A 90 62.38 -33.19 22.11
CA SER A 90 61.01 -33.45 22.58
C SER A 90 60.17 -32.17 22.69
N LEU A 91 60.74 -31.12 23.30
CA LEU A 91 60.09 -29.82 23.43
C LEU A 91 59.91 -29.13 22.08
N GLU A 92 60.87 -29.23 21.17
CA GLU A 92 60.76 -28.72 19.80
C GLU A 92 59.64 -29.42 19.03
N ARG A 93 59.53 -30.75 19.14
CA ARG A 93 58.40 -31.50 18.57
C ARG A 93 57.07 -31.04 19.17
N GLN A 94 57.00 -30.87 20.49
CA GLN A 94 55.80 -30.38 21.15
C GLN A 94 55.43 -28.96 20.69
N ASN A 95 56.41 -28.07 20.56
CA ASN A 95 56.21 -26.71 20.08
C ASN A 95 55.74 -26.69 18.61
N SER A 96 56.32 -27.53 17.77
CA SER A 96 55.84 -27.72 16.39
C SER A 96 54.39 -28.25 16.33
N SER A 97 54.02 -29.17 17.22
CA SER A 97 52.65 -29.68 17.32
C SER A 97 51.68 -28.60 17.77
N LEU A 98 51.99 -27.87 18.85
CA LEU A 98 51.16 -26.77 19.35
C LEU A 98 51.02 -25.63 18.34
N THR A 99 52.07 -25.30 17.60
CA THR A 99 52.00 -24.28 16.55
C THR A 99 51.12 -24.72 15.38
N THR A 100 51.20 -25.99 14.96
CA THR A 100 50.27 -26.52 13.93
C THR A 100 48.82 -26.54 14.42
N HIS A 101 48.59 -26.90 15.68
CA HIS A 101 47.25 -26.92 16.27
C HIS A 101 46.66 -25.51 16.38
N ASN A 102 47.45 -24.53 16.83
CA ASN A 102 47.04 -23.13 16.88
C ASN A 102 46.76 -22.59 15.48
N ALA A 103 47.58 -22.90 14.47
CA ALA A 103 47.33 -22.52 13.09
C ALA A 103 46.00 -23.10 12.56
N HIS A 104 45.70 -24.36 12.91
CA HIS A 104 44.44 -25.00 12.55
C HIS A 104 43.23 -24.34 13.24
N ILE A 105 43.31 -24.04 14.53
CA ILE A 105 42.25 -23.34 15.26
C ILE A 105 41.98 -21.96 14.65
N LEU A 106 43.04 -21.19 14.36
CA LEU A 106 42.91 -19.87 13.74
C LEU A 106 42.28 -19.96 12.34
N HIS A 107 42.64 -20.98 11.57
CA HIS A 107 42.02 -21.21 10.27
C HIS A 107 40.52 -21.49 10.38
N MET A 108 40.11 -22.38 11.29
CA MET A 108 38.70 -22.68 11.53
C MET A 108 37.95 -21.44 12.04
N HIS A 109 38.54 -20.69 12.96
CA HIS A 109 37.98 -19.44 13.47
C HIS A 109 37.68 -18.46 12.33
N ASN A 110 38.63 -18.25 11.42
CA ASN A 110 38.43 -17.36 10.27
C ASN A 110 37.29 -17.86 9.35
N LEU A 111 37.18 -19.17 9.10
CA LEU A 111 36.07 -19.71 8.32
C LEU A 111 34.71 -19.49 8.98
N TYR A 112 34.63 -19.59 10.31
CA TYR A 112 33.40 -19.30 11.04
C TYR A 112 33.04 -17.82 10.97
N GLU A 113 34.01 -16.92 11.16
CA GLU A 113 33.80 -15.48 11.04
C GLU A 113 33.34 -15.10 9.62
N ASP A 114 33.93 -15.69 8.58
CA ASP A 114 33.53 -15.47 7.20
C ASP A 114 32.10 -15.97 6.94
N ALA A 115 31.76 -17.17 7.42
CA ALA A 115 30.41 -17.72 7.28
C ALA A 115 29.37 -16.89 8.04
N LEU A 116 29.68 -16.42 9.26
CA LEU A 116 28.80 -15.56 10.04
C LEU A 116 28.60 -14.19 9.39
N THR A 117 29.66 -13.61 8.83
CA THR A 117 29.60 -12.35 8.09
C THR A 117 28.73 -12.51 6.84
N SER A 118 28.98 -13.56 6.05
CA SER A 118 28.21 -13.84 4.83
C SER A 118 26.71 -14.10 5.12
N THR A 119 26.41 -14.88 6.16
CA THR A 119 25.01 -15.17 6.54
C THR A 119 24.31 -13.92 7.06
N THR A 120 24.99 -13.09 7.84
CA THR A 120 24.45 -11.82 8.33
C THR A 120 24.14 -10.87 7.17
N ASP A 121 25.02 -10.80 6.17
CA ASP A 121 24.78 -9.99 4.98
C ASP A 121 23.61 -10.50 4.15
N TYR A 122 23.47 -11.82 4.00
CA TYR A 122 22.31 -12.42 3.34
C TYR A 122 21.01 -12.10 4.07
N VAL A 123 20.97 -12.27 5.40
CA VAL A 123 19.80 -11.94 6.21
C VAL A 123 19.44 -10.47 6.07
N ARG A 124 20.43 -9.58 6.13
CA ARG A 124 20.22 -8.14 6.00
C ARG A 124 19.63 -7.79 4.63
N ARG A 125 20.16 -8.36 3.53
CA ARG A 125 19.61 -8.18 2.18
C ARG A 125 18.19 -8.71 2.06
N TYR A 126 17.94 -9.93 2.54
CA TYR A 126 16.62 -10.56 2.51
C TYR A 126 15.57 -9.73 3.25
N VAL A 127 15.88 -9.21 4.44
CA VAL A 127 14.96 -8.37 5.21
C VAL A 127 14.61 -7.09 4.45
N TYR A 128 15.60 -6.44 3.81
CA TYR A 128 15.35 -5.24 3.01
C TYR A 128 14.49 -5.54 1.78
N GLU A 129 14.77 -6.63 1.06
CA GLU A 129 13.99 -7.02 -0.11
C GLU A 129 12.55 -7.37 0.27
N GLN A 130 12.37 -8.11 1.37
CA GLN A 130 11.06 -8.46 1.89
C GLN A 130 10.28 -7.21 2.33
N GLN A 131 10.92 -6.26 3.01
CA GLN A 131 10.29 -5.00 3.38
C GLN A 131 9.85 -4.21 2.15
N ASN A 132 10.69 -4.13 1.12
CA ASN A 132 10.34 -3.46 -0.13
C ASN A 132 9.16 -4.14 -0.84
N HIS A 133 9.12 -5.47 -0.88
CA HIS A 133 8.00 -6.22 -1.45
C HIS A 133 6.69 -5.96 -0.71
N VAL A 134 6.71 -5.93 0.63
CA VAL A 134 5.52 -5.61 1.44
C VAL A 134 5.05 -4.19 1.18
N ILE A 135 5.96 -3.22 1.11
CA ILE A 135 5.62 -1.82 0.78
C ILE A 135 5.01 -1.73 -0.62
N ALA A 136 5.59 -2.40 -1.61
CA ALA A 136 5.07 -2.43 -2.99
C ALA A 136 3.65 -3.02 -3.05
N LEU A 137 3.38 -4.09 -2.31
CA LEU A 137 2.04 -4.66 -2.19
C LEU A 137 1.05 -3.66 -1.59
N HIS A 138 1.41 -3.00 -0.49
CA HIS A 138 0.53 -2.01 0.12
C HIS A 138 0.23 -0.85 -0.83
N GLN A 139 1.24 -0.34 -1.54
CA GLN A 139 1.05 0.70 -2.54
C GLN A 139 0.11 0.24 -3.67
N HIS A 140 0.30 -0.98 -4.17
CA HIS A 140 -0.54 -1.55 -5.22
C HIS A 140 -2.01 -1.67 -4.76
N TYR A 141 -2.26 -2.23 -3.57
CA TYR A 141 -3.62 -2.36 -3.04
C TYR A 141 -4.26 -1.00 -2.71
N THR A 142 -3.49 -0.05 -2.19
CA THR A 142 -3.98 1.32 -2.00
C THR A 142 -4.34 1.96 -3.34
N GLY A 143 -3.56 1.72 -4.38
CA GLY A 143 -3.85 2.14 -5.76
C GLY A 143 -5.18 1.56 -6.26
N LEU A 144 -5.37 0.24 -6.15
CA LEU A 144 -6.62 -0.43 -6.56
C LEU A 144 -7.84 0.06 -5.77
N LEU A 145 -7.69 0.31 -4.47
CA LEU A 145 -8.78 0.87 -3.66
C LEU A 145 -9.12 2.30 -4.08
N GLN A 146 -8.12 3.11 -4.42
CA GLN A 146 -8.34 4.46 -4.92
C GLN A 146 -9.01 4.44 -6.30
N GLN A 147 -8.60 3.52 -7.17
CA GLN A 147 -9.18 3.33 -8.50
C GLN A 147 -10.66 2.92 -8.40
N SER A 148 -11.00 1.92 -7.59
CA SER A 148 -12.41 1.49 -7.46
C SER A 148 -13.30 2.60 -6.88
N ARG A 149 -12.76 3.43 -5.98
CA ARG A 149 -13.45 4.63 -5.47
C ARG A 149 -13.66 5.68 -6.55
N SER A 150 -12.65 5.99 -7.36
CA SER A 150 -12.80 6.95 -8.44
C SER A 150 -13.81 6.47 -9.48
N GLU A 151 -13.75 5.20 -9.89
CA GLU A 151 -14.72 4.61 -10.83
C GLU A 151 -16.16 4.70 -10.31
N THR A 152 -16.36 4.50 -8.99
CA THR A 152 -17.67 4.63 -8.37
C THR A 152 -18.16 6.08 -8.37
N ILE A 153 -17.28 7.03 -8.07
CA ILE A 153 -17.59 8.47 -8.10
C ILE A 153 -17.91 8.91 -9.52
N ASP A 154 -17.14 8.48 -10.51
CA ASP A 154 -17.35 8.80 -11.92
C ASP A 154 -18.70 8.27 -12.41
N ALA A 155 -19.06 7.03 -12.04
CA ALA A 155 -20.38 6.47 -12.34
C ALA A 155 -21.52 7.28 -11.71
N GLN A 156 -21.34 7.78 -10.48
CA GLN A 156 -22.32 8.64 -9.82
C GLN A 156 -22.45 9.99 -10.53
N ILE A 157 -21.34 10.61 -10.91
CA ILE A 157 -21.34 11.89 -11.64
C ILE A 157 -22.09 11.72 -12.96
N VAL A 158 -21.75 10.71 -13.76
CA VAL A 158 -22.44 10.44 -15.04
C VAL A 158 -23.93 10.18 -14.82
N HIS A 159 -24.30 9.46 -13.75
CA HIS A 159 -25.70 9.26 -13.44
C HIS A 159 -26.42 10.57 -13.11
N GLN A 160 -25.82 11.46 -12.29
CA GLN A 160 -26.41 12.76 -11.98
C GLN A 160 -26.52 13.63 -13.25
N GLU A 161 -25.51 13.64 -14.11
CA GLU A 161 -25.55 14.35 -15.38
C GLU A 161 -26.70 13.87 -16.28
N TRP A 162 -26.97 12.56 -16.29
CA TRP A 162 -28.12 12.00 -17.01
C TRP A 162 -29.45 12.40 -16.38
N GLN A 163 -29.56 12.37 -15.05
CA GLN A 163 -30.78 12.79 -14.36
C GLN A 163 -31.07 14.28 -14.62
N ASP A 164 -30.04 15.13 -14.56
CA ASP A 164 -30.15 16.54 -14.87
C ASP A 164 -30.51 16.78 -16.33
N GLY A 165 -29.91 16.03 -17.25
CA GLY A 165 -30.25 16.06 -18.68
C GLY A 165 -31.71 15.70 -18.94
N LEU A 166 -32.20 14.62 -18.34
CA LEU A 166 -33.61 14.20 -18.43
C LEU A 166 -34.55 15.22 -17.81
N SER A 167 -34.19 15.79 -16.65
CA SER A 167 -34.96 16.85 -16.00
C SER A 167 -35.11 18.06 -16.91
N ARG A 168 -34.01 18.53 -17.53
CA ARG A 168 -34.02 19.62 -18.52
C ARG A 168 -34.88 19.28 -19.73
N LEU A 169 -34.73 18.09 -20.31
CA LEU A 169 -35.54 17.64 -21.45
C LEU A 169 -37.03 17.59 -21.09
N SER A 170 -37.38 17.05 -19.93
CA SER A 170 -38.76 17.01 -19.44
C SER A 170 -39.35 18.41 -19.25
N GLY A 171 -38.55 19.36 -18.76
CA GLY A 171 -38.92 20.77 -18.66
C GLY A 171 -39.15 21.40 -20.03
N THR A 172 -38.22 21.21 -20.96
CA THR A 172 -38.37 21.73 -22.34
C THR A 172 -39.57 21.12 -23.06
N LEU A 173 -39.84 19.82 -22.89
CA LEU A 173 -40.99 19.17 -23.51
C LEU A 173 -42.30 19.73 -22.95
N ARG A 174 -42.42 19.88 -21.62
CA ARG A 174 -43.59 20.50 -21.00
C ARG A 174 -43.80 21.93 -21.48
N GLU A 175 -42.73 22.69 -21.65
CA GLU A 175 -42.82 24.06 -22.17
C GLU A 175 -43.29 24.06 -23.64
N THR A 176 -42.70 23.22 -24.51
CA THR A 176 -43.14 23.13 -25.92
C THR A 176 -44.60 22.68 -26.06
N LEU A 177 -45.07 21.78 -25.19
CA LEU A 177 -46.47 21.36 -25.16
C LEU A 177 -47.39 22.49 -24.68
N ARG A 178 -46.97 23.24 -23.65
CA ARG A 178 -47.69 24.42 -23.17
C ARG A 178 -47.76 25.51 -24.24
N ASP A 179 -46.67 25.73 -24.97
CA ASP A 179 -46.61 26.69 -26.07
C ASP A 179 -47.56 26.30 -27.20
N ARG A 180 -47.52 25.02 -27.64
CA ARG A 180 -48.49 24.48 -28.62
C ARG A 180 -49.92 24.67 -28.13
N GLU A 181 -50.19 24.32 -26.89
CA GLU A 181 -51.53 24.44 -26.32
C GLU A 181 -52.00 25.89 -26.25
N SER A 182 -51.13 26.81 -25.82
CA SER A 182 -51.41 28.25 -25.77
C SER A 182 -51.68 28.85 -27.15
N GLY A 183 -51.04 28.32 -28.21
CA GLY A 183 -51.30 28.70 -29.59
C GLY A 183 -52.63 28.17 -30.12
N VAL A 184 -53.03 26.94 -29.75
CA VAL A 184 -54.25 26.29 -30.28
C VAL A 184 -55.53 26.68 -29.51
N ARG A 185 -55.44 26.92 -28.19
CA ARG A 185 -56.57 27.32 -27.33
C ARG A 185 -57.39 28.51 -27.86
N PRO A 186 -56.81 29.65 -28.29
CA PRO A 186 -57.60 30.79 -28.77
C PRO A 186 -58.39 30.47 -30.04
N TRP A 187 -57.83 29.64 -30.93
CA TRP A 187 -58.54 29.22 -32.14
C TRP A 187 -59.68 28.25 -31.83
N ARG A 188 -59.49 27.32 -30.88
CA ARG A 188 -60.57 26.44 -30.39
C ARG A 188 -61.73 27.23 -29.80
N VAL A 189 -61.45 28.22 -28.96
CA VAL A 189 -62.49 29.10 -28.38
C VAL A 189 -63.19 29.91 -29.48
N LYS A 190 -62.45 30.47 -30.44
CA LYS A 190 -63.05 31.23 -31.54
C LYS A 190 -63.95 30.37 -32.42
N VAL A 191 -63.54 29.15 -32.75
CA VAL A 191 -64.37 28.20 -33.52
C VAL A 191 -65.63 27.83 -32.75
N ALA A 192 -65.53 27.55 -31.44
CA ALA A 192 -66.69 27.26 -30.60
C ALA A 192 -67.69 28.43 -30.55
N ASN A 193 -67.20 29.65 -30.35
CA ASN A 193 -68.05 30.85 -30.37
C ASN A 193 -68.70 31.04 -31.74
N LEU A 194 -67.94 30.88 -32.83
CA LEU A 194 -68.48 30.99 -34.19
C LEU A 194 -69.51 29.88 -34.49
N LYS A 195 -69.33 28.67 -33.96
CA LYS A 195 -70.32 27.58 -34.08
C LYS A 195 -71.62 27.92 -33.34
N GLU A 196 -71.54 28.45 -32.12
CA GLU A 196 -72.72 28.87 -31.35
C GLU A 196 -73.41 30.07 -32.00
N GLU A 197 -72.66 31.07 -32.47
CA GLU A 197 -73.20 32.18 -33.26
C GLU A 197 -73.90 31.67 -34.54
N ASN A 198 -73.29 30.73 -35.26
CA ASN A 198 -73.90 30.14 -36.45
C ASN A 198 -75.20 29.39 -36.12
N ARG A 199 -75.23 28.65 -35.01
CA ARG A 199 -76.41 27.97 -34.51
C ARG A 199 -77.55 28.95 -34.21
N VAL A 200 -77.25 30.02 -33.47
CA VAL A 200 -78.20 31.09 -33.15
C VAL A 200 -78.69 31.76 -34.44
N LEU A 201 -77.80 32.08 -35.38
CA LEU A 201 -78.20 32.71 -36.65
C LEU A 201 -79.07 31.80 -37.52
N ARG A 202 -78.80 30.49 -37.54
CA ARG A 202 -79.64 29.52 -38.28
C ARG A 202 -81.03 29.38 -37.64
N SER A 203 -81.11 29.36 -36.32
CA SER A 203 -82.40 29.33 -35.62
C SER A 203 -83.23 30.58 -35.89
N LEU A 204 -82.59 31.76 -35.93
CA LEU A 204 -83.21 33.03 -36.33
C LEU A 204 -83.65 33.05 -37.81
N ALA A 205 -82.90 32.41 -38.71
CA ALA A 205 -83.24 32.29 -40.13
C ALA A 205 -84.29 31.21 -40.44
N GLY A 206 -84.76 30.47 -39.43
CA GLY A 206 -85.73 29.38 -39.59
C GLY A 206 -85.15 28.13 -40.27
N TRP A 207 -83.82 28.00 -40.31
CA TRP A 207 -83.14 26.78 -40.77
C TRP A 207 -82.96 25.84 -39.58
N ASN A 208 -83.30 24.56 -39.75
CA ASN A 208 -83.18 23.59 -38.65
C ASN A 208 -81.72 23.49 -38.21
N PRO A 209 -81.36 23.80 -36.95
CA PRO A 209 -80.00 23.67 -36.49
C PRO A 209 -79.59 22.19 -36.52
N PRO A 210 -78.38 21.84 -36.99
CA PRO A 210 -77.84 20.50 -36.81
C PRO A 210 -77.82 20.15 -35.31
N SER A 211 -78.11 18.90 -34.96
CA SER A 211 -78.00 18.42 -33.57
C SER A 211 -76.54 18.48 -33.12
N GLU A 212 -76.32 18.74 -31.82
CA GLU A 212 -74.99 18.77 -31.20
C GLU A 212 -74.23 17.44 -31.36
N ASP A 213 -74.93 16.35 -31.69
CA ASP A 213 -74.37 14.99 -31.78
C ASP A 213 -73.99 14.54 -33.21
N GLU A 214 -74.36 15.27 -34.27
CA GLU A 214 -74.08 14.84 -35.66
C GLU A 214 -72.81 15.45 -36.29
N ASP A 215 -72.17 16.41 -35.64
CA ASP A 215 -70.96 17.09 -36.15
C ASP A 215 -69.73 16.93 -35.23
N ASP A 216 -69.74 15.92 -34.36
CA ASP A 216 -68.57 15.55 -33.53
C ASP A 216 -67.62 14.58 -34.27
N PHE A 217 -67.90 14.25 -35.53
CA PHE A 217 -67.08 13.37 -36.38
C PHE A 217 -66.21 14.11 -37.42
N SER A 218 -65.97 15.41 -37.26
CA SER A 218 -65.04 16.14 -38.14
C SER A 218 -64.07 17.02 -37.34
N GLY A 219 -63.13 16.37 -36.65
CA GLY A 219 -62.02 17.09 -36.01
C GLY A 219 -61.21 16.34 -34.96
N SER A 220 -61.49 15.06 -34.69
CA SER A 220 -60.70 14.23 -33.78
C SER A 220 -59.70 13.35 -34.53
N GLU A 221 -58.77 13.97 -35.27
CA GLU A 221 -57.55 13.29 -35.75
C GLU A 221 -56.32 13.58 -34.85
N ASP A 222 -56.55 14.08 -33.62
CA ASP A 222 -55.48 14.33 -32.64
C ASP A 222 -55.50 13.35 -31.44
N GLU A 223 -56.37 12.33 -31.44
CA GLU A 223 -56.45 11.32 -30.36
C GLU A 223 -55.67 10.01 -30.67
N GLU A 224 -55.01 9.86 -31.82
CA GLU A 224 -54.26 8.64 -32.19
C GLU A 224 -52.73 8.73 -31.94
N ILE A 225 -52.29 9.58 -30.99
CA ILE A 225 -50.89 9.59 -30.49
C ILE A 225 -50.88 9.45 -28.96
N GLN A 226 -51.72 8.57 -28.42
CA GLN A 226 -51.57 8.04 -27.06
C GLN A 226 -51.58 6.51 -27.10
N GLY A 227 -50.70 5.92 -27.90
CA GLY A 227 -50.72 4.47 -28.11
C GLY A 227 -49.48 3.89 -28.79
N ARG A 228 -48.29 4.47 -28.59
CA ARG A 228 -47.03 3.81 -29.01
C ARG A 228 -45.89 4.19 -28.08
N GLY A 229 -45.85 3.49 -26.95
CA GLY A 229 -44.75 3.49 -25.99
C GLY A 229 -44.70 2.12 -25.31
N ALA A 230 -44.33 1.11 -26.10
CA ALA A 230 -43.87 -0.19 -25.65
C ALA A 230 -42.45 -0.39 -26.18
#